data_AF-A0A6N9L4U4-F1
#
_entry.id   AF-A0A6N9L4U4-F1
#
_cell.length_a   1.000
_cell.length_b   1.000
_cell.length_c   1.000
_cell.angle_alpha   90.00
_cell.angle_beta   90.00
_cell.angle_gamma   90.00
#
_symmetry.space_group_name_H-M   'P 1'
#
loop_
_entity.id
_entity.type
_entity.pdbx_description
1 polymer ?
#
loop_
_entity_poly.entity_id
_entity_poly.type
_entity_poly.pdbx_seq_one_letter_code
_entity_poly.pdbx_strand_id
1 'polypeptide(L)'
;MDLVEIVAERTGTSQERAKIYVEMAKQRALAHTNRTVYITAMDFCVADLACAMYFREGMVGESSHSEGGITSTFQSSTYEDILSTLNNLRLIRAGGIVHEKKPEGNQ
;
A
#
# COMPACT_ATOMS: atom_id res chain seq x y z
N MET A 1 -3.67 13.65 -6.77
CA MET A 1 -4.52 13.10 -5.70
C MET A 1 -3.71 13.20 -4.43
N ASP A 2 -4.23 13.85 -3.38
CA ASP A 2 -3.52 13.90 -2.11
C ASP A 2 -3.75 12.60 -1.33
N LEU A 3 -2.75 11.72 -1.39
CA LEU A 3 -2.81 10.41 -0.73
C LEU A 3 -2.93 10.54 0.79
N VAL A 4 -2.35 11.60 1.37
CA VAL A 4 -2.34 11.81 2.81
C VAL A 4 -3.74 12.17 3.28
N GLU A 5 -4.42 13.06 2.56
CA GLU A 5 -5.80 13.45 2.84
C GLU A 5 -6.74 12.24 2.78
N ILE A 6 -6.64 11.44 1.71
CA ILE A 6 -7.51 10.26 1.53
C ILE A 6 -7.28 9.22 2.63
N VAL A 7 -6.02 8.96 3.01
CA VAL A 7 -5.72 8.03 4.09
C VAL A 7 -6.21 8.59 5.43
N ALA A 8 -6.04 9.89 5.69
CA ALA A 8 -6.54 10.53 6.90
C ALA A 8 -8.06 10.41 7.02
N GLU A 9 -8.81 10.69 5.94
CA GLU A 9 -10.27 10.55 5.89
C GLU A 9 -10.72 9.10 6.10
N ARG A 10 -10.08 8.15 5.44
CA ARG A 10 -10.46 6.72 5.52
C ARG A 10 -10.15 6.08 6.86
N THR A 11 -9.07 6.50 7.51
CA THR A 11 -8.62 5.92 8.78
C THR A 11 -9.10 6.71 10.00
N GLY A 12 -9.61 7.93 9.80
CA GLY A 12 -9.97 8.85 10.88
C GLY A 12 -8.78 9.34 11.69
N THR A 13 -7.56 9.33 11.11
CA THR A 13 -6.31 9.70 11.78
C THR A 13 -5.84 11.10 11.39
N SER A 14 -4.83 11.64 12.10
CA SER A 14 -4.27 12.95 11.78
C SER A 14 -3.46 12.91 10.48
N GLN A 15 -3.33 14.05 9.79
CA GLN A 15 -2.57 14.13 8.54
C GLN A 15 -1.08 13.76 8.73
N GLU A 16 -0.49 14.12 9.88
CA GLU A 16 0.90 13.78 10.20
C GLU A 16 1.08 12.27 10.30
N ARG A 17 0.12 11.59 10.93
CA ARG A 17 0.15 10.14 11.10
C ARG A 17 -0.15 9.43 9.78
N ALA A 18 -1.12 9.90 9.01
CA ALA A 18 -1.41 9.40 7.66
C ALA A 18 -0.18 9.52 6.74
N LYS A 19 0.57 10.61 6.82
CA LYS A 19 1.80 10.83 6.04
C LYS A 19 2.85 9.74 6.28
N ILE A 20 3.01 9.30 7.52
CA ILE A 20 3.94 8.22 7.86
C ILE A 20 3.54 6.92 7.16
N TYR A 21 2.27 6.52 7.25
CA TYR A 21 1.79 5.30 6.61
C TYR A 21 1.84 5.36 5.08
N VAL A 22 1.54 6.52 4.50
CA VAL A 22 1.69 6.73 3.05
C VAL A 22 3.15 6.53 2.61
N GLU A 23 4.11 7.10 3.34
CA GLU A 23 5.53 6.94 3.00
C GLU A 23 5.99 5.49 3.12
N MET A 24 5.60 4.80 4.20
CA MET A 24 5.89 3.37 4.37
C MET A 24 5.25 2.51 3.28
N ALA A 25 4.00 2.80 2.93
CA ALA A 25 3.28 2.09 1.87
C ALA A 25 3.95 2.31 0.50
N LYS A 26 4.42 3.53 0.20
CA LYS A 26 5.19 3.82 -1.02
C LYS A 26 6.46 2.99 -1.10
N GLN A 27 7.27 2.97 -0.04
CA GLN A 27 8.50 2.18 -0.01
C GLN A 27 8.22 0.68 -0.21
N ARG A 28 7.17 0.17 0.43
CA ARG A 28 6.76 -1.24 0.29
C ARG A 28 6.28 -1.56 -1.11
N ALA A 29 5.51 -0.65 -1.73
CA ALA A 29 5.01 -0.81 -3.09
C ALA A 29 6.16 -0.77 -4.12
N LEU A 30 7.16 0.09 -3.94
CA LEU A 30 8.38 0.13 -4.76
C LEU A 30 9.17 -1.18 -4.66
N ALA A 31 9.41 -1.65 -3.43
CA ALA A 31 10.10 -2.91 -3.18
C ALA A 31 9.35 -4.10 -3.82
N HIS A 32 8.00 -4.11 -3.74
CA HIS A 32 7.18 -5.19 -4.30
C HIS A 32 7.15 -5.20 -5.83
N THR A 33 7.09 -4.01 -6.45
CA THR A 33 7.04 -3.86 -7.91
C THR A 33 8.43 -3.93 -8.58
N ASN A 34 9.50 -4.04 -7.77
CA ASN A 34 10.90 -3.93 -8.20
C ASN A 34 11.20 -2.62 -8.93
N ARG A 35 10.47 -1.54 -8.62
CA ARG A 35 10.65 -0.22 -9.20
C ARG A 35 11.52 0.64 -8.28
N THR A 36 12.32 1.52 -8.88
CA THR A 36 13.05 2.57 -8.17
C THR A 36 12.31 3.91 -8.24
N VAL A 37 11.38 4.05 -9.19
CA VAL A 37 10.61 5.26 -9.41
C VAL A 37 9.14 5.04 -9.09
N TYR A 38 8.55 5.97 -8.35
CA TYR A 38 7.13 5.99 -8.05
C TYR A 38 6.32 6.43 -9.28
N ILE A 39 5.24 5.72 -9.59
CA ILE A 39 4.32 6.08 -10.69
C ILE A 39 2.93 6.35 -10.13
N THR A 40 2.20 7.30 -10.73
CA THR A 40 0.83 7.66 -10.34
C THR A 40 -0.17 6.51 -10.44
N ALA A 41 0.11 5.50 -11.27
CA ALA A 41 -0.70 4.28 -11.33
C ALA A 41 -0.71 3.49 -10.00
N MET A 42 0.25 3.72 -9.10
CA MET A 42 0.33 3.08 -7.79
C MET A 42 -0.45 3.84 -6.70
N ASP A 43 -1.01 5.03 -7.00
CA ASP A 43 -1.68 5.90 -6.03
C ASP A 43 -2.77 5.16 -5.25
N PHE A 44 -3.69 4.47 -5.95
CA PHE A 44 -4.78 3.73 -5.31
C PHE A 44 -4.28 2.56 -4.46
N CYS A 45 -3.35 1.76 -4.99
CA CYS A 45 -2.78 0.63 -4.24
C CYS A 45 -2.04 1.08 -2.98
N VAL A 46 -1.36 2.24 -3.04
CA VAL A 46 -0.62 2.80 -1.91
C VAL A 46 -1.57 3.36 -0.85
N ALA A 47 -2.65 4.02 -1.25
CA ALA A 47 -3.68 4.48 -0.32
C ALA A 47 -4.34 3.30 0.41
N ASP A 48 -4.72 2.25 -0.31
CA ASP A 48 -5.31 1.05 0.28
C ASP A 48 -4.32 0.32 1.19
N LEU A 49 -3.06 0.20 0.76
CA LEU A 49 -1.98 -0.41 1.56
C LEU A 49 -1.72 0.37 2.85
N ALA A 50 -1.69 1.71 2.79
CA ALA A 50 -1.52 2.56 3.97
C ALA A 50 -2.69 2.40 4.96
N CYS A 51 -3.92 2.33 4.47
CA CYS A 51 -5.10 2.06 5.31
C CYS A 51 -5.00 0.67 5.98
N ALA A 52 -4.65 -0.36 5.21
CA ALA A 52 -4.47 -1.71 5.73
C ALA A 52 -3.37 -1.79 6.81
N MET A 53 -2.26 -1.07 6.61
CA MET A 53 -1.17 -0.98 7.60
C MET A 53 -1.65 -0.32 8.90
N TYR A 54 -2.41 0.77 8.81
CA TYR A 54 -2.99 1.44 9.98
C TYR A 54 -3.93 0.54 10.77
N PHE A 55 -4.92 -0.07 10.09
CA PHE A 55 -5.89 -0.95 10.76
C PHE A 55 -5.22 -2.17 11.38
N ARG A 56 -4.20 -2.74 10.72
CA ARG A 56 -3.43 -3.85 11.27
C ARG A 56 -2.73 -3.49 12.58
N GLU A 57 -2.09 -2.32 12.66
CA GLU A 57 -1.47 -1.87 13.92
C GLU A 57 -2.48 -1.68 15.04
N GLY A 58 -3.70 -1.23 14.73
CA GLY A 58 -4.80 -1.14 15.70
C GLY A 58 -5.25 -2.51 16.22
N MET A 59 -5.30 -3.52 15.36
CA MET A 59 -5.77 -4.89 15.69
C MET A 59 -4.74 -5.73 16.46
N VAL A 60 -3.45 -5.37 16.44
CA VAL A 60 -2.40 -6.10 17.20
C VAL A 60 -2.65 -6.01 18.72
N GLY A 61 -3.37 -4.99 19.20
CA GLY A 61 -3.80 -4.88 20.61
C GLY A 61 -4.90 -5.87 21.04
N GLU A 62 -5.64 -6.45 20.09
CA GLU A 62 -6.72 -7.42 20.34
C GLU A 62 -6.33 -8.86 19.96
N SER A 63 -5.04 -9.10 19.71
CA SER A 63 -4.51 -10.40 19.30
C SER A 63 -4.34 -11.34 20.51
N SER A 64 -5.41 -11.60 21.27
CA SER A 64 -5.50 -12.73 22.19
C SER A 64 -6.92 -13.06 22.60
N HIS A 65 -7.85 -13.28 21.66
CA HIS A 65 -9.02 -14.15 21.87
C HIS A 65 -9.62 -14.55 20.52
N SER A 66 -8.95 -15.49 19.83
CA SER A 66 -9.54 -16.18 18.68
C SER A 66 -10.49 -17.27 19.20
N GLU A 67 -11.61 -16.87 19.80
CA GLU A 67 -12.72 -17.75 20.13
C GLU A 67 -13.82 -17.52 19.07
N GLY A 68 -14.01 -18.46 18.15
CA GLY A 68 -15.23 -18.48 17.34
C GLY A 68 -15.11 -18.35 15.81
N GLY A 69 -13.99 -18.74 15.19
CA GLY A 69 -13.98 -19.41 13.87
C GLY A 69 -14.70 -18.76 12.67
N ILE A 70 -15.07 -17.49 12.72
CA ILE A 70 -15.60 -16.73 11.59
C ILE A 70 -14.93 -15.35 11.56
N THR A 71 -13.84 -15.24 10.80
CA THR A 71 -13.28 -13.94 10.45
C THR A 71 -14.27 -13.25 9.52
N SER A 72 -15.20 -12.47 10.08
CA SER A 72 -16.04 -11.55 9.30
C SER A 72 -15.16 -10.36 8.92
N THR A 73 -14.30 -10.55 7.92
CA THR A 73 -13.56 -9.45 7.32
C THR A 73 -14.57 -8.62 6.55
N PHE A 74 -15.07 -7.56 7.18
CA PHE A 74 -15.81 -6.51 6.49
C PHE A 74 -15.02 -6.12 5.24
N GLN A 75 -15.76 -6.03 4.13
CA GLN A 75 -15.35 -5.90 2.74
C GLN A 75 -14.43 -4.70 2.44
N SER A 76 -13.24 -4.66 3.02
CA SER A 76 -12.07 -3.98 2.48
C SER A 76 -11.29 -5.01 1.68
N SER A 77 -10.84 -4.64 0.47
CA SER A 77 -9.91 -5.42 -0.34
C SER A 77 -8.85 -6.03 0.58
N THR A 78 -8.69 -7.35 0.57
CA THR A 78 -7.74 -7.95 1.51
C THR A 78 -6.34 -7.49 1.16
N TYR A 79 -5.41 -7.58 2.10
CA TYR A 79 -4.01 -7.24 1.84
C TYR A 79 -3.47 -8.02 0.62
N GLU A 80 -3.94 -9.24 0.39
CA GLU A 80 -3.61 -10.03 -0.80
C GLU A 80 -4.16 -9.42 -2.11
N ASP A 81 -5.38 -8.89 -2.12
CA ASP A 81 -5.98 -8.25 -3.31
C ASP A 81 -5.21 -7.00 -3.74
N ILE A 82 -4.76 -6.22 -2.76
CA ILE A 82 -3.93 -5.02 -2.98
C ILE A 82 -2.60 -5.43 -3.62
N LEU A 83 -1.97 -6.49 -3.11
CA LEU A 83 -0.73 -7.02 -3.69
C LEU A 83 -0.94 -7.61 -5.08
N SER A 84 -2.07 -8.29 -5.32
CA SER A 84 -2.44 -8.81 -6.65
C SER A 84 -2.55 -7.68 -7.68
N THR A 85 -3.17 -6.57 -7.29
CA THR A 85 -3.28 -5.38 -8.15
C THR A 85 -1.90 -4.75 -8.40
N LEU A 86 -1.04 -4.69 -7.38
CA LEU A 86 0.35 -4.24 -7.49
C LEU A 86 1.20 -5.13 -8.41
N ASN A 87 0.94 -6.45 -8.48
CA ASN A 87 1.65 -7.36 -9.35
C ASN A 87 1.47 -7.01 -10.84
N ASN A 88 0.32 -6.46 -11.24
CA ASN A 88 0.11 -6.00 -12.62
C ASN A 88 1.02 -4.82 -12.99
N LEU A 89 1.48 -4.05 -12.01
CA LEU A 89 2.38 -2.91 -12.20
C LEU A 89 3.86 -3.28 -12.03
N ARG A 90 4.15 -4.53 -11.63
CA ARG A 90 5.51 -5.02 -11.37
C ARG A 90 6.31 -5.15 -12.66
N LEU A 91 7.54 -4.66 -12.65
CA LEU A 91 8.45 -4.86 -13.76
C LEU A 91 9.05 -6.27 -13.71
N ILE A 92 8.96 -6.99 -14.83
CA ILE A 92 9.56 -8.31 -14.98
C ILE A 92 11.08 -8.14 -15.06
N ARG A 93 11.81 -9.01 -14.35
CA ARG A 93 13.27 -9.10 -14.43
C ARG A 93 13.66 -9.88 -15.68
N ALA A 94 14.32 -9.22 -16.64
CA ALA A 94 14.98 -9.91 -17.74
C ALA A 94 16.46 -10.13 -17.35
N GLY A 95 16.88 -11.39 -17.21
CA GLY A 95 18.26 -11.72 -16.81
C GLY A 95 18.69 -11.18 -15.44
N GLY A 96 17.74 -10.98 -14.51
CA GLY A 96 18.01 -10.42 -13.18
C GLY A 96 18.01 -8.87 -13.12
N ILE A 97 17.91 -8.21 -14.26
CA ILE A 97 17.90 -6.75 -14.36
C ILE A 97 16.46 -6.27 -14.59
N VAL A 98 16.10 -5.16 -13.92
CA VAL A 98 14.83 -4.47 -14.13
C VAL A 98 15.06 -3.33 -15.11
N HIS A 99 14.37 -3.37 -16.25
CA HIS A 99 14.40 -2.28 -17.23
C HIS A 99 13.28 -1.28 -16.91
N GLU A 100 13.62 -0.26 -16.13
CA GLU A 100 12.71 0.83 -15.82
C GLU A 100 12.96 2.01 -16.77
N LYS A 101 11.97 2.36 -17.59
CA LYS A 101 12.01 3.62 -18.35
C LYS A 101 11.87 4.76 -17.35
N LYS A 102 12.97 5.43 -17.03
CA LYS A 102 12.92 6.66 -16.25
C LYS A 102 12.06 7.67 -17.02
N PRO A 103 11.07 8.32 -16.39
CA PRO A 103 10.43 9.45 -17.03
C PRO A 103 11.53 10.48 -17.31
N GLU A 104 11.78 10.74 -18.59
CA GLU A 104 12.65 11.82 -19.01
C GLU A 104 12.05 13.09 -18.44
N GLY A 105 12.75 13.71 -17.49
CA GLY A 105 12.32 14.96 -16.90
C GLY A 105 12.14 15.96 -18.03
N ASN A 106 10.91 16.42 -18.22
CA ASN A 106 10.63 17.53 -19.11
C ASN A 106 11.31 18.75 -18.47
N GLN A 107 12.48 19.11 -18.99
CA GLN A 107 13.27 20.28 -18.58
C GLN A 107 12.49 21.58 -18.83
#